data_AF-A0A0C3G688-F1
#
_entry.id   AF-A0A0C3G688-F1
#
_cell.length_a   1.000
_cell.length_b   1.000
_cell.length_c   1.000
_cell.angle_alpha   90.00
_cell.angle_beta   90.00
_cell.angle_gamma   90.00
#
_symmetry.space_group_name_H-M   'P 1'
#
loop_
_entity.id
_entity.type
_entity.pdbx_description
1 polymer ?
#
loop_
_entity_poly.entity_id
_entity_poly.type
_entity_poly.pdbx_seq_one_letter_code
_entity_poly.pdbx_strand_id
1 'polypeptide(L)'
;MSSIHSSPAPQAADVWKRKYQALEASTTLAQSKSKSLGATQRSLGRGLRRMVAMFHTVRDLVGESDCRAENEASGEDATYTDEDDRLLRAYEELGKQMPVLKKLLDQQTDPELLDSFYRNLRKGSDMARGDDAGNLKLAVVVWVDEIFGPSQPPLKPTSKDECGLENDNTGRLLCPGEYKWDDA
;
A
#
# COMPACT_ATOMS: atom_id res chain seq x y z
N MET A 1 14.60 -12.66 64.27
CA MET A 1 15.28 -11.50 63.66
C MET A 1 14.58 -11.24 62.33
N SER A 2 13.59 -10.35 62.31
CA SER A 2 12.81 -10.04 61.09
C SER A 2 13.30 -8.71 60.54
N SER A 3 14.02 -8.73 59.41
CA SER A 3 14.48 -7.52 58.74
C SER A 3 13.28 -6.69 58.27
N ILE A 4 13.07 -5.55 58.93
CA ILE A 4 12.10 -4.54 58.51
C ILE A 4 12.60 -3.95 57.19
N HIS A 5 11.89 -4.22 56.10
CA HIS A 5 12.08 -3.54 54.83
C HIS A 5 11.60 -2.09 55.03
N SER A 6 12.53 -1.19 55.36
CA SER A 6 12.27 0.24 55.49
C SER A 6 11.78 0.76 54.15
N SER A 7 10.54 1.29 54.13
CA SER A 7 10.00 1.98 52.97
C SER A 7 10.93 3.14 52.58
N PRO A 8 11.17 3.39 51.27
CA PRO A 8 12.06 4.47 50.85
C PRO A 8 11.55 5.81 51.39
N ALA A 9 12.47 6.69 51.79
CA ALA A 9 12.11 8.04 52.22
C ALA A 9 11.23 8.73 51.15
N PRO A 10 10.20 9.50 51.54
CA PRO A 10 9.18 10.02 50.62
C PRO A 10 9.74 10.80 49.41
N GLN A 11 10.88 11.49 49.59
CA GLN A 11 11.57 12.19 48.52
C GLN A 11 12.12 11.28 47.41
N ALA A 12 12.53 10.04 47.74
CA ALA A 12 13.00 9.07 46.76
C ALA A 12 11.84 8.55 45.89
N ALA A 13 10.67 8.34 46.48
CA ALA A 13 9.47 7.92 45.76
C ALA A 13 9.01 8.96 44.71
N ASP A 14 9.08 10.25 45.05
CA ASP A 14 8.70 11.33 44.12
C ASP A 14 9.71 11.51 42.98
N VAL A 15 11.00 11.23 43.22
CA VAL A 15 12.01 11.16 42.15
C VAL A 15 11.69 10.02 41.18
N TRP A 16 11.36 8.82 41.69
CA TRP A 16 11.01 7.68 40.85
C TRP A 16 9.72 7.91 40.06
N LYS A 17 8.68 8.53 40.65
CA LYS A 17 7.47 8.92 39.92
C LYS A 17 7.76 9.87 38.76
N ARG A 18 8.58 10.90 38.98
CA ARG A 18 8.99 11.82 37.91
C ARG A 18 9.76 11.12 36.79
N LYS A 19 10.70 10.23 37.14
CA LYS A 19 11.44 9.43 36.16
C LYS A 19 10.53 8.51 35.34
N TYR A 20 9.57 7.87 36.00
CA TYR A 20 8.59 7.00 35.35
C TYR A 20 7.71 7.78 34.37
N GLN A 21 7.16 8.92 34.78
CA GLN A 21 6.36 9.80 33.91
C GLN A 21 7.17 10.30 32.70
N ALA A 22 8.45 10.67 32.89
CA ALA A 22 9.32 11.06 31.79
C ALA A 22 9.56 9.92 30.80
N LEU A 23 9.72 8.68 31.30
CA LEU A 23 9.90 7.50 30.47
C LEU A 23 8.61 7.16 29.68
N GLU A 24 7.44 7.24 30.33
CA GLU A 24 6.15 7.06 29.65
C GLU A 24 5.97 8.10 28.54
N ALA A 25 6.23 9.38 28.82
CA ALA A 25 6.12 10.45 27.84
C ALA A 25 7.06 10.23 26.63
N SER A 26 8.30 9.81 26.88
CA SER A 26 9.26 9.47 25.82
C SER A 26 8.78 8.30 24.98
N THR A 27 8.22 7.27 25.61
CA THR A 27 7.68 6.08 24.93
C THR A 27 6.48 6.44 24.05
N THR A 28 5.54 7.25 24.58
CA THR A 28 4.39 7.74 23.81
C THR A 28 4.82 8.59 22.61
N LEU A 29 5.84 9.44 22.77
CA LEU A 29 6.38 10.24 21.68
C LEU A 29 7.06 9.39 20.60
N ALA A 30 7.80 8.36 20.99
CA ALA A 30 8.41 7.43 20.04
C ALA A 30 7.34 6.67 19.24
N GLN A 31 6.27 6.22 19.90
CA GLN A 31 5.13 5.58 19.26
C GLN A 31 4.39 6.51 18.29
N SER A 32 4.18 7.79 18.66
CA SER A 32 3.50 8.75 17.79
C SER A 32 4.34 9.07 16.55
N LYS A 33 5.66 9.23 16.70
CA LYS A 33 6.59 9.40 15.58
C LYS A 33 6.58 8.19 14.65
N SER A 34 6.59 6.97 15.19
CA SER A 34 6.50 5.73 14.40
C SER A 34 5.19 5.65 13.60
N LYS A 35 4.05 5.98 14.23
CA LYS A 35 2.75 6.06 13.54
C LYS A 35 2.73 7.11 12.42
N SER A 36 3.30 8.29 12.68
CA SER A 36 3.42 9.36 11.68
C SER A 36 4.30 8.91 10.51
N LEU A 37 5.44 8.27 10.78
CA LEU A 37 6.32 7.75 9.75
C LEU A 37 5.59 6.71 8.88
N GLY A 38 4.87 5.77 9.51
CA GLY A 38 4.07 4.78 8.78
C GLY A 38 2.93 5.41 7.97
N ALA A 39 2.36 6.53 8.40
CA ALA A 39 1.38 7.29 7.60
C ALA A 39 2.03 7.95 6.39
N THR A 40 3.18 8.59 6.56
CA THR A 40 3.96 9.19 5.46
C THR A 40 4.37 8.14 4.43
N GLN A 41 4.90 7.00 4.87
CA GLN A 41 5.28 5.89 4.00
C GLN A 41 4.07 5.35 3.22
N ARG A 42 2.92 5.17 3.87
CA ARG A 42 1.68 4.81 3.16
C ARG A 42 1.27 5.86 2.12
N SER A 43 1.43 7.14 2.42
CA SER A 43 1.17 8.21 1.46
C SER A 43 2.06 8.10 0.22
N LEU A 44 3.36 7.84 0.39
CA LEU A 44 4.31 7.60 -0.70
C LEU A 44 3.90 6.41 -1.59
N GLY A 45 3.34 5.37 -0.98
CA GLY A 45 2.90 4.17 -1.69
C GLY A 45 1.67 4.36 -2.59
N ARG A 46 0.86 5.41 -2.39
CA ARG A 46 -0.43 5.56 -3.08
C ARG A 46 -0.31 5.66 -4.61
N GLY A 47 0.78 6.24 -5.12
CA GLY A 47 1.01 6.41 -6.55
C GLY A 47 1.57 5.18 -7.27
N LEU A 48 2.06 4.17 -6.53
CA LEU A 48 2.85 3.07 -7.09
C LEU A 48 2.11 2.29 -8.18
N ARG A 49 0.85 1.92 -7.92
CA ARG A 49 0.05 1.10 -8.84
C ARG A 49 -0.26 1.82 -10.17
N ARG A 50 -0.31 3.15 -10.14
CA ARG A 50 -0.66 3.99 -11.29
C ARG A 50 0.55 4.43 -12.10
N MET A 51 1.65 4.73 -11.41
CA MET A 51 2.82 5.37 -12.02
C MET A 51 3.97 4.41 -12.31
N VAL A 52 4.06 3.29 -11.58
CA VAL A 52 5.24 2.41 -11.60
C VAL A 52 4.87 1.00 -12.05
N ALA A 53 4.11 0.27 -11.23
CA ALA A 53 3.76 -1.12 -11.49
C ALA A 53 2.39 -1.46 -10.93
N MET A 54 1.46 -1.85 -11.81
CA MET A 54 0.10 -2.15 -11.43
C MET A 54 -0.03 -3.45 -10.65
N PHE A 55 0.70 -4.51 -11.01
CA PHE A 55 0.54 -5.84 -10.40
C PHE A 55 1.64 -6.20 -9.41
N HIS A 56 2.86 -5.70 -9.64
CA HIS A 56 4.04 -6.01 -8.83
C HIS A 56 4.18 -5.11 -7.61
N THR A 57 4.78 -5.67 -6.57
CA THR A 57 5.14 -4.96 -5.35
C THR A 57 6.55 -4.39 -5.45
N VAL A 58 6.87 -3.41 -4.61
CA VAL A 58 8.23 -2.86 -4.52
C VAL A 58 9.27 -3.95 -4.25
N ARG A 59 8.91 -4.97 -3.46
CA ARG A 59 9.79 -6.10 -3.17
C ARG A 59 10.10 -6.90 -4.43
N ASP A 60 9.12 -7.14 -5.29
CA ASP A 60 9.32 -7.87 -6.55
C ASP A 60 10.25 -7.07 -7.49
N LEU A 61 10.05 -5.75 -7.56
CA LEU A 61 10.87 -4.86 -8.39
C LEU A 61 12.33 -4.79 -7.92
N VAL A 62 12.53 -4.63 -6.61
CA VAL A 62 13.88 -4.61 -6.01
C VAL A 62 14.54 -5.98 -6.15
N GLY A 63 13.79 -7.07 -5.91
CA GLY A 63 14.31 -8.43 -6.05
C GLY A 63 14.82 -8.72 -7.46
N GLU A 64 14.10 -8.30 -8.50
CA GLU A 64 14.58 -8.44 -9.88
C GLU A 64 15.89 -7.66 -10.10
N SER A 65 15.98 -6.42 -9.62
CA SER A 65 17.23 -5.63 -9.72
C SER A 65 18.39 -6.29 -8.99
N ASP A 66 18.14 -6.84 -7.80
CA ASP A 66 19.17 -7.51 -7.00
C ASP A 66 19.62 -8.80 -7.70
N CYS A 67 18.70 -9.61 -8.25
CA CYS A 67 19.03 -10.81 -9.01
C CYS A 67 19.90 -10.49 -10.24
N ARG A 68 19.63 -9.40 -10.97
CA ARG A 68 20.51 -8.99 -12.09
C ARG A 68 21.91 -8.60 -11.63
N ALA A 69 22.00 -7.83 -10.54
CA ALA A 69 23.29 -7.46 -9.97
C ALA A 69 24.10 -8.68 -9.49
N GLU A 70 23.42 -9.69 -8.94
CA GLU A 70 24.05 -10.97 -8.55
C GLU A 70 24.57 -11.76 -9.76
N ASN A 71 23.77 -11.87 -10.82
CA ASN A 71 24.18 -12.57 -12.05
C ASN A 71 25.36 -11.87 -12.74
N GLU A 72 25.35 -10.53 -12.78
CA GLU A 72 26.48 -9.74 -13.31
C GLU A 72 27.75 -9.95 -12.49
N ALA A 73 27.63 -10.05 -11.16
CA ALA A 73 28.76 -10.27 -10.27
C ALA A 73 29.32 -11.71 -10.33
N SER A 74 28.45 -12.71 -10.56
CA SER A 74 28.85 -14.11 -10.72
C SER A 74 29.43 -14.40 -12.11
N GLY A 75 29.14 -13.55 -13.10
CA GLY A 75 29.51 -13.78 -14.50
C GLY A 75 28.70 -14.91 -15.14
N GLU A 76 27.55 -15.26 -14.57
CA GLU A 76 26.64 -16.25 -15.15
C GLU A 76 25.97 -15.69 -16.40
N ASP A 77 25.93 -16.50 -17.46
CA ASP A 77 25.18 -16.20 -18.68
C ASP A 77 23.69 -16.40 -18.40
N ALA A 78 23.05 -15.35 -17.90
CA ALA A 78 21.63 -15.37 -17.54
C ALA A 78 20.77 -14.93 -18.73
N THR A 79 19.76 -15.74 -19.06
CA THR A 79 18.70 -15.37 -20.00
C THR A 79 17.52 -14.77 -19.24
N TYR A 80 17.10 -13.57 -19.63
CA TYR A 80 15.96 -12.86 -19.06
C TYR A 80 14.73 -12.99 -19.95
N THR A 81 13.55 -13.07 -19.32
CA THR A 81 12.26 -13.08 -19.99
C THR A 81 11.75 -11.65 -20.22
N ASP A 82 10.73 -11.50 -21.07
CA ASP A 82 10.05 -10.21 -21.29
C ASP A 82 9.47 -9.63 -19.99
N GLU A 83 9.06 -10.49 -19.05
CA GLU A 83 8.52 -10.05 -17.77
C GLU A 83 9.64 -9.56 -16.85
N ASP A 84 10.80 -10.21 -16.84
CA ASP A 84 11.98 -9.74 -16.10
C ASP A 84 12.38 -8.34 -16.57
N ASP A 85 12.41 -8.10 -17.89
CA ASP A 85 12.72 -6.79 -18.46
C ASP A 85 11.66 -5.73 -18.13
N ARG A 86 10.40 -6.16 -17.97
CA ARG A 86 9.33 -5.28 -17.50
C ARG A 86 9.52 -4.91 -16.02
N LEU A 87 9.89 -5.87 -15.18
CA LEU A 87 10.19 -5.65 -13.76
C LEU A 87 11.38 -4.70 -13.59
N LEU A 88 12.46 -4.88 -14.36
CA LEU A 88 13.62 -3.98 -14.31
C LEU A 88 13.25 -2.55 -14.71
N ARG A 89 12.52 -2.36 -15.82
CA ARG A 89 12.04 -1.02 -16.24
C ARG A 89 11.17 -0.36 -15.17
N ALA A 90 10.31 -1.14 -14.52
CA ALA A 90 9.49 -0.64 -13.43
C ALA A 90 10.34 -0.30 -12.18
N TYR A 91 11.38 -1.06 -11.87
CA TYR A 91 12.34 -0.71 -10.82
C TYR A 91 13.09 0.58 -11.12
N GLU A 92 13.56 0.78 -12.35
CA GLU A 92 14.22 2.02 -12.76
C GLU A 92 13.30 3.22 -12.59
N GLU A 93 12.04 3.09 -12.99
CA GLU A 93 11.02 4.13 -12.82
C GLU A 93 10.70 4.37 -11.34
N LEU A 94 10.58 3.31 -10.55
CA LEU A 94 10.42 3.41 -9.10
C LEU A 94 11.52 4.26 -8.48
N GLY A 95 12.77 4.03 -8.90
CA GLY A 95 13.92 4.78 -8.43
C GLY A 95 13.89 6.28 -8.80
N LYS A 96 13.30 6.65 -9.94
CA LYS A 96 13.12 8.05 -10.33
C LYS A 96 12.01 8.71 -9.50
N GLN A 97 10.90 8.01 -9.31
CA GLN A 97 9.73 8.52 -8.58
C GLN A 97 9.94 8.53 -7.06
N MET A 98 10.80 7.65 -6.53
CA MET A 98 11.04 7.49 -5.10
C MET A 98 12.54 7.46 -4.74
N PRO A 99 13.25 8.60 -4.84
CA PRO A 99 14.68 8.65 -4.52
C PRO A 99 15.03 8.24 -3.08
N VAL A 100 14.08 8.35 -2.15
CA VAL A 100 14.25 7.88 -0.76
C VAL A 100 14.47 6.37 -0.70
N LEU A 101 13.82 5.58 -1.56
CA LEU A 101 14.00 4.14 -1.60
C LEU A 101 15.43 3.78 -1.99
N LYS A 102 15.96 4.40 -3.07
CA LYS A 102 17.35 4.21 -3.50
C LYS A 102 18.34 4.49 -2.37
N LYS A 103 18.16 5.63 -1.66
CA LYS A 103 19.00 5.97 -0.51
C LYS A 103 18.95 4.92 0.60
N LEU A 104 17.78 4.34 0.88
CA LEU A 104 17.64 3.30 1.91
C LEU A 104 18.35 2.00 1.51
N LEU A 105 18.29 1.64 0.23
CA LEU A 105 19.01 0.48 -0.31
C LEU A 105 20.53 0.68 -0.23
N ASP A 106 21.01 1.84 -0.65
CA ASP A 106 22.45 2.18 -0.65
C ASP A 106 23.06 2.21 0.76
N GLN A 107 22.26 2.57 1.78
CA GLN A 107 22.73 2.75 3.15
C GLN A 107 22.83 1.46 3.97
N GLN A 108 22.63 0.28 3.37
CA GLN A 108 22.55 -1.00 4.08
C GLN A 108 21.60 -0.92 5.28
N THR A 109 20.41 -0.36 5.05
CA THR A 109 19.38 -0.20 6.08
C THR A 109 19.05 -1.55 6.71
N ASP A 110 18.79 -1.54 8.02
CA ASP A 110 18.31 -2.71 8.76
C ASP A 110 17.16 -3.44 8.00
N PRO A 111 17.26 -4.77 7.79
CA PRO A 111 16.28 -5.52 7.01
C PRO A 111 14.84 -5.42 7.54
N GLU A 112 14.64 -5.32 8.86
CA GLU A 112 13.30 -5.17 9.43
C GLU A 112 12.70 -3.79 9.13
N LEU A 113 13.52 -2.73 9.20
CA LEU A 113 13.10 -1.39 8.81
C LEU A 113 12.75 -1.33 7.31
N LEU A 114 13.53 -1.99 6.45
CA LEU A 114 13.27 -2.05 5.01
C LEU A 114 11.99 -2.84 4.70
N ASP A 115 11.76 -3.97 5.36
CA ASP A 115 10.51 -4.73 5.23
C ASP A 115 9.30 -3.91 5.69
N SER A 116 9.42 -3.22 6.82
CA SER A 116 8.38 -2.33 7.34
C SER A 116 8.05 -1.21 6.34
N PHE A 117 9.08 -0.65 5.69
CA PHE A 117 8.92 0.34 4.63
C PHE A 117 8.15 -0.25 3.42
N TYR A 118 8.55 -1.41 2.90
CA TYR A 118 7.84 -2.09 1.81
C TYR A 118 6.38 -2.40 2.14
N ARG A 119 6.12 -2.89 3.36
CA ARG A 119 4.76 -3.17 3.83
C ARG A 119 3.90 -1.91 3.86
N ASN A 120 4.45 -0.78 4.33
CA ASN A 120 3.72 0.48 4.34
C ASN A 120 3.48 1.03 2.94
N LEU A 121 4.45 0.91 2.02
CA LEU A 121 4.25 1.27 0.61
C LEU A 121 3.12 0.45 -0.04
N ARG A 122 3.16 -0.88 0.13
CA ARG A 122 2.10 -1.77 -0.37
C ARG A 122 0.74 -1.43 0.22
N LYS A 123 0.66 -1.20 1.54
CA LYS A 123 -0.60 -0.79 2.18
C LYS A 123 -1.10 0.54 1.62
N GLY A 124 -0.21 1.49 1.36
CA GLY A 124 -0.50 2.74 0.67
C GLY A 124 -1.15 2.52 -0.70
N SER A 125 -0.53 1.67 -1.51
CA SER A 125 -0.96 1.40 -2.87
C SER A 125 -2.29 0.64 -2.93
N ASP A 126 -2.49 -0.33 -2.04
CA ASP A 126 -3.75 -1.07 -1.93
C ASP A 126 -4.90 -0.20 -1.43
N MET A 127 -4.64 0.73 -0.48
CA MET A 127 -5.64 1.73 -0.05
C MET A 127 -6.05 2.65 -1.20
N ALA A 128 -5.09 3.17 -1.97
CA ALA A 128 -5.40 4.04 -3.11
C ALA A 128 -6.28 3.34 -4.15
N ARG A 129 -5.96 2.09 -4.48
CA ARG A 129 -6.79 1.27 -5.37
C ARG A 129 -8.20 1.02 -4.81
N GLY A 130 -8.30 0.81 -3.50
CA GLY A 130 -9.59 0.67 -2.81
C GLY A 130 -10.42 1.95 -2.90
N ASP A 131 -9.80 3.11 -2.67
CA ASP A 131 -10.44 4.43 -2.78
C ASP A 131 -10.90 4.69 -4.22
N ASP A 132 -10.05 4.41 -5.22
CA ASP A 132 -10.39 4.57 -6.65
C ASP A 132 -11.59 3.70 -7.04
N ALA A 133 -11.58 2.41 -6.67
CA ALA A 133 -12.71 1.51 -6.92
C ALA A 133 -13.98 1.91 -6.16
N GLY A 134 -13.83 2.46 -4.96
CA GLY A 134 -14.91 2.97 -4.12
C GLY A 134 -15.52 4.28 -4.62
N ASN A 135 -14.73 5.13 -5.28
CA ASN A 135 -15.21 6.37 -5.90
C ASN A 135 -15.80 6.10 -7.29
N LEU A 136 -15.23 5.16 -8.04
CA LEU A 136 -15.69 4.82 -9.39
C LEU A 136 -17.12 4.32 -9.40
N LYS A 137 -17.57 3.57 -8.39
CA LYS A 137 -18.97 3.08 -8.33
C LYS A 137 -20.00 4.21 -8.35
N LEU A 138 -19.70 5.34 -7.69
CA LEU A 138 -20.60 6.49 -7.67
C LEU A 138 -20.67 7.14 -9.05
N ALA A 139 -19.50 7.36 -9.66
CA ALA A 139 -19.38 7.96 -10.98
C ALA A 139 -20.04 7.10 -12.06
N VAL A 140 -19.88 5.77 -12.00
CA VAL A 140 -20.48 4.84 -12.97
C VAL A 140 -22.00 4.89 -12.93
N VAL A 141 -22.63 4.96 -11.75
CA VAL A 141 -24.09 5.05 -11.66
C VAL A 141 -24.62 6.32 -12.30
N VAL A 142 -23.98 7.47 -12.05
CA VAL A 142 -24.35 8.75 -12.69
C VAL A 142 -24.15 8.66 -14.20
N TRP A 143 -23.02 8.14 -14.66
CA TRP A 143 -22.70 7.99 -16.08
C TRP A 143 -23.67 7.08 -16.83
N VAL A 144 -24.09 5.96 -16.22
CA VAL A 144 -25.08 5.05 -16.81
C VAL A 144 -26.45 5.72 -16.93
N ASP A 145 -26.90 6.42 -15.89
CA ASP A 145 -28.16 7.15 -15.89
C ASP A 145 -28.17 8.27 -16.96
N GLU A 146 -27.06 8.98 -17.14
CA GLU A 146 -26.93 10.03 -18.15
C GLU A 146 -27.02 9.50 -19.59
N ILE A 147 -26.49 8.30 -19.86
CA ILE A 147 -26.45 7.74 -21.23
C ILE A 147 -27.71 6.95 -21.57
N PHE A 148 -28.21 6.15 -20.63
CA PHE A 148 -29.28 5.19 -20.90
C PHE A 148 -30.60 5.57 -20.21
N GLY A 149 -30.59 6.58 -19.34
CA GLY A 149 -31.71 6.89 -18.45
C GLY A 149 -31.80 5.95 -17.25
N PRO A 150 -32.86 6.07 -16.44
CA PRO A 150 -33.02 5.32 -15.20
C PRO A 150 -33.04 3.81 -15.43
N SER A 151 -32.09 3.09 -14.82
CA SER A 151 -32.02 1.63 -14.91
C SER A 151 -33.17 0.93 -14.15
N GLN A 152 -33.52 -0.27 -14.62
CA GLN A 152 -34.42 -1.19 -13.92
C GLN A 152 -33.71 -2.54 -13.73
N PRO A 153 -33.50 -3.01 -12.50
CA PRO A 153 -33.74 -2.31 -11.23
C PRO A 153 -32.87 -1.04 -11.06
N PRO A 154 -33.24 -0.08 -10.20
CA PRO A 154 -32.44 1.12 -9.97
C PRO A 154 -31.04 0.79 -9.45
N LEU A 155 -30.02 1.39 -10.06
CA LEU A 155 -28.63 1.24 -9.62
C LEU A 155 -28.41 2.04 -8.33
N LYS A 156 -27.90 1.37 -7.29
CA LYS A 156 -27.55 2.03 -6.03
C LYS A 156 -26.09 2.49 -6.06
N PRO A 157 -25.79 3.78 -5.90
CA PRO A 157 -24.41 4.27 -5.90
C PRO A 157 -23.53 3.67 -4.78
N THR A 158 -24.13 3.12 -3.73
CA THR A 158 -23.42 2.54 -2.59
C THR A 158 -23.19 1.04 -2.72
N SER A 159 -23.93 0.33 -3.58
CA SER A 159 -23.84 -1.12 -3.78
C SER A 159 -23.34 -1.47 -5.19
N LYS A 160 -22.96 -2.73 -5.39
CA LYS A 160 -22.63 -3.32 -6.69
C LYS A 160 -23.63 -4.41 -7.11
N ASP A 161 -24.61 -4.71 -6.25
CA ASP A 161 -25.48 -5.87 -6.41
C ASP A 161 -26.36 -5.77 -7.66
N GLU A 162 -26.73 -4.55 -8.09
CA GLU A 162 -27.57 -4.32 -9.27
C GLU A 162 -26.78 -3.95 -10.54
N CYS A 163 -25.44 -3.95 -10.48
CA CYS A 163 -24.55 -3.55 -11.59
C CYS A 163 -24.14 -4.73 -12.50
N GLY A 164 -24.85 -5.86 -12.43
CA GLY A 164 -24.52 -7.09 -13.15
C GLY A 164 -25.25 -7.23 -14.48
N LEU A 165 -25.47 -8.50 -14.87
CA LEU A 165 -26.16 -8.88 -16.11
C LEU A 165 -27.68 -8.87 -15.94
N GLU A 166 -28.19 -8.84 -14.72
CA GLU A 166 -29.61 -8.79 -14.38
C GLU A 166 -30.27 -7.41 -14.63
N ASN A 167 -29.49 -6.41 -15.00
CA ASN A 167 -29.92 -5.05 -15.27
C ASN A 167 -29.66 -4.73 -16.75
N ASP A 168 -30.66 -4.26 -17.48
CA ASP A 168 -30.54 -4.08 -18.94
C ASP A 168 -29.43 -3.10 -19.31
N ASN A 169 -29.28 -1.99 -18.57
CA ASN A 169 -28.30 -0.96 -18.90
C ASN A 169 -26.86 -1.45 -18.65
N THR A 170 -26.60 -2.08 -17.51
CA THR A 170 -25.24 -2.61 -17.21
C THR A 170 -24.95 -3.91 -17.92
N GLY A 171 -25.95 -4.77 -18.11
CA GLY A 171 -25.88 -6.00 -18.87
C GLY A 171 -25.47 -5.73 -20.32
N ARG A 172 -26.06 -4.72 -20.96
CA ARG A 172 -25.68 -4.29 -22.31
C ARG A 172 -24.22 -3.82 -22.42
N LEU A 173 -23.69 -3.17 -21.39
CA LEU A 173 -22.29 -2.75 -21.32
C LEU A 173 -21.31 -3.89 -21.04
N LEU A 174 -21.75 -4.92 -20.32
CA LEU A 174 -20.96 -6.10 -19.98
C LEU A 174 -21.07 -7.22 -21.02
N CYS A 175 -22.05 -7.13 -21.92
CA CYS A 175 -22.28 -8.08 -23.00
C CYS A 175 -21.01 -8.19 -23.86
N PRO A 176 -20.44 -9.39 -24.05
CA PRO A 176 -19.29 -9.55 -24.93
C PRO A 176 -19.64 -9.12 -26.35
N GLY A 177 -18.66 -8.54 -27.06
CA GLY A 177 -18.90 -7.92 -28.37
C GLY A 177 -19.37 -8.89 -29.46
N GLU A 178 -19.21 -10.18 -29.25
CA GLU A 178 -19.72 -11.25 -30.12
C GLU A 178 -21.23 -11.47 -29.99
N TYR A 179 -21.86 -10.96 -28.93
CA TYR A 179 -23.28 -11.08 -28.67
C TYR A 179 -23.99 -9.74 -28.82
N LYS A 180 -25.25 -9.79 -29.25
CA LYS A 180 -26.14 -8.63 -29.24
C LYS A 180 -27.12 -8.78 -28.11
N TRP A 181 -27.05 -7.85 -27.16
CA TRP A 181 -27.96 -7.83 -26.01
C TRP A 181 -29.43 -7.84 -26.42
N ASP A 182 -29.76 -7.10 -27.47
CA ASP A 182 -31.14 -6.91 -27.94
C ASP A 182 -31.67 -8.07 -28.81
N ASP A 183 -30.86 -9.11 -29.07
CA ASP A 183 -31.26 -10.28 -29.88
C ASP A 183 -31.81 -11.44 -29.02
N ALA A 184 -31.87 -11.28 -27.69
CA ALA A 184 -32.38 -12.28 -26.74
C ALA A 184 -33.91 -12.27 -26.59
#